data_AF-A0A2H5QIG8-F1
#
_entry.id   AF-A0A2H5QIG8-F1
#
_cell.length_a   1.000
_cell.length_b   1.000
_cell.length_c   1.000
_cell.angle_alpha   90.00
_cell.angle_beta   90.00
_cell.angle_gamma   90.00
#
_symmetry.space_group_name_H-M   'P 1'
#
loop_
_entity.id
_entity.type
_entity.pdbx_description
1 polymer ?
#
loop_
_entity_poly.entity_id
_entity_poly.type
_entity_poly.pdbx_seq_one_letter_code
_entity_poly.pdbx_strand_id
1 'polypeptide(L)'
;MERLHSLSITSRFLSLHRLILISLFIAAATANKSTITADQDALLALKAHITHDPTNFLAKNWNTSTPVCNWTGVTCDVHSHRVTVLNISRLNLTGTIPSQLGNLSSLQSLNLSFNRLSGSIPSAIFTTYTLKYVNFRENRLSGAFPSFIFNKSSSKHLDFSYNTLSGEIPANICSNLPFLEYISLSQNMFHGGIPSALSKCTYLQILGLSFNDFSGAIPKEIGNLTKLQELYLGRNRLQGEIPRELSNLAELELMWLSENELQGGIPQDLGNLAKLKMLQLSQNNLTGTIPSQLGNLSSLQSLNLSFNRLSGSIPSTTFTTYTLKFVGLRGNQLSGAFPFFIFNKSSLQDLDLSDNALSGEIPANICSSLPFLEYISLSQNMFHGGIPSALSKCTYLQILGLSFNDFSGSIPKEIGNLTKLQELYLGRNRLQGEIPRELSNLAELELMWLSENELQGMIINFLQFYSSSACFCIHSFVH
;
A
#
# COMPACT_ATOMS: atom_id res chain seq x y z
N MET A 1 -66.37 33.06 -50.10
CA MET A 1 -66.47 32.49 -48.74
C MET A 1 -65.38 31.46 -48.43
N GLU A 2 -64.92 30.66 -49.39
CA GLU A 2 -63.92 29.59 -49.15
C GLU A 2 -62.50 30.06 -48.76
N ARG A 3 -62.01 31.20 -49.29
CA ARG A 3 -60.69 31.75 -48.93
C ARG A 3 -60.58 32.16 -47.45
N LEU A 4 -61.65 32.71 -46.87
CA LEU A 4 -61.70 33.09 -45.45
C LEU A 4 -61.71 31.85 -44.53
N HIS A 5 -62.33 30.75 -44.98
CA HIS A 5 -62.38 29.50 -44.23
C HIS A 5 -61.02 28.78 -44.20
N SER A 6 -60.28 28.80 -45.32
CA SER A 6 -58.91 28.25 -45.43
C SER A 6 -57.87 29.02 -44.58
N LEU A 7 -57.94 30.35 -44.58
CA LEU A 7 -57.09 31.21 -43.73
C LEU A 7 -57.40 31.02 -42.23
N SER A 8 -58.66 30.79 -41.87
CA SER A 8 -59.08 30.47 -40.50
C SER A 8 -58.51 29.13 -40.03
N ILE A 9 -58.54 28.09 -40.88
CA ILE A 9 -58.07 26.74 -40.53
C ILE A 9 -56.54 26.73 -40.36
N THR A 10 -55.81 27.34 -41.29
CA THR A 10 -54.34 27.44 -41.19
C THR A 10 -53.88 28.27 -39.99
N SER A 11 -54.58 29.36 -39.66
CA SER A 11 -54.37 30.14 -38.43
C SER A 11 -54.62 29.31 -37.16
N ARG A 12 -55.69 28.50 -37.13
CA ARG A 12 -55.98 27.60 -36.01
C ARG A 12 -54.93 26.48 -35.85
N PHE A 13 -54.41 25.94 -36.95
CA PHE A 13 -53.32 24.95 -36.92
C PHE A 13 -51.99 25.54 -36.43
N LEU A 14 -51.63 26.74 -36.89
CA LEU A 14 -50.43 27.45 -36.41
C LEU A 14 -50.55 27.84 -34.93
N SER A 15 -51.74 28.23 -34.49
CA SER A 15 -52.06 28.48 -33.08
C SER A 15 -51.91 27.22 -32.23
N LEU A 16 -52.47 26.09 -32.67
CA LEU A 16 -52.37 24.81 -31.97
C LEU A 16 -50.92 24.31 -31.89
N HIS A 17 -50.13 24.45 -32.96
CA HIS A 17 -48.72 24.07 -32.97
C HIS A 17 -47.88 24.92 -32.02
N ARG A 18 -48.15 26.24 -31.95
CA ARG A 18 -47.52 27.14 -30.97
C ARG A 18 -47.91 26.78 -29.54
N LEU A 19 -49.18 26.48 -29.28
CA LEU A 19 -49.66 26.03 -27.97
C LEU A 19 -49.00 24.72 -27.53
N ILE A 20 -48.82 23.77 -28.45
CA ILE A 20 -48.10 22.51 -28.18
C ILE A 20 -46.64 22.80 -27.86
N LEU A 21 -45.94 23.61 -28.66
CA LEU A 21 -44.53 23.97 -28.39
C LEU A 21 -44.36 24.72 -27.06
N ILE A 22 -45.26 25.63 -26.73
CA ILE A 22 -45.27 26.33 -25.43
C ILE A 22 -45.53 25.34 -24.29
N SER A 23 -46.48 24.41 -24.45
CA SER A 23 -46.76 23.38 -23.43
C SER A 23 -45.57 22.45 -23.19
N LEU A 24 -44.87 22.05 -24.26
CA LEU A 24 -43.64 21.25 -24.19
C LEU A 24 -42.51 22.02 -23.51
N PHE A 25 -42.37 23.32 -23.81
CA PHE A 25 -41.37 24.16 -23.16
C PHE A 25 -41.66 24.36 -21.66
N ILE A 26 -42.92 24.58 -21.28
CA ILE A 26 -43.33 24.69 -19.87
C ILE A 26 -43.13 23.35 -19.15
N ALA A 27 -43.47 22.23 -19.78
CA ALA A 27 -43.24 20.89 -19.23
C ALA A 27 -41.73 20.62 -19.02
N ALA A 28 -40.89 21.00 -19.97
CA ALA A 28 -39.43 20.88 -19.85
C ALA A 28 -38.87 21.79 -18.74
N ALA A 29 -39.34 23.04 -18.65
CA ALA A 29 -38.91 23.98 -17.61
C ALA A 29 -39.34 23.54 -16.19
N THR A 30 -40.56 23.00 -16.05
CA THR A 30 -41.08 22.47 -14.78
C THR A 30 -40.37 21.18 -14.37
N ALA A 31 -40.09 20.27 -15.31
CA ALA A 31 -39.28 19.09 -15.06
C ALA A 31 -37.86 19.48 -14.61
N ASN A 32 -37.20 20.43 -15.30
CA ASN A 32 -35.86 20.89 -14.93
C ASN A 32 -35.85 21.53 -13.52
N LYS A 33 -36.87 22.34 -13.19
CA LYS A 33 -37.03 22.91 -11.85
C LYS A 33 -37.21 21.82 -10.79
N SER A 34 -38.04 20.80 -11.06
CA SER A 34 -38.26 19.68 -10.13
C SER A 34 -37.00 18.86 -9.86
N THR A 35 -36.13 18.68 -10.86
CA THR A 35 -34.88 17.93 -10.69
C THR A 35 -33.81 18.72 -9.93
N ILE A 36 -33.77 20.05 -10.07
CA ILE A 36 -32.87 20.90 -9.27
C ILE A 36 -33.31 20.90 -7.80
N THR A 37 -34.63 20.92 -7.54
CA THR A 37 -35.16 20.78 -6.17
C THR A 37 -34.77 19.44 -5.55
N ALA A 38 -34.79 18.35 -6.33
CA ALA A 38 -34.34 17.04 -5.84
C ALA A 38 -32.87 17.00 -5.41
N ASP A 39 -31.97 17.69 -6.12
CA ASP A 39 -30.55 17.76 -5.73
C ASP A 39 -30.37 18.52 -4.41
N GLN A 40 -31.05 19.66 -4.27
CA GLN A 40 -31.03 20.45 -3.04
C GLN A 40 -31.58 19.64 -1.86
N ASP A 41 -32.70 18.96 -2.04
CA ASP A 41 -33.32 18.13 -0.99
C ASP A 41 -32.42 16.97 -0.56
N ALA A 42 -31.72 16.33 -1.50
CA ALA A 42 -30.76 15.27 -1.22
C ALA A 42 -29.59 15.77 -0.35
N LEU A 43 -29.05 16.95 -0.66
CA LEU A 43 -27.97 17.55 0.13
C LEU A 43 -28.46 18.06 1.49
N LEU A 44 -29.67 18.60 1.58
CA LEU A 44 -30.27 18.97 2.87
C LEU A 44 -30.55 17.74 3.74
N ALA A 45 -30.95 16.62 3.14
CA ALA A 45 -31.09 15.35 3.86
C ALA A 45 -29.74 14.89 4.43
N LEU A 46 -28.65 14.98 3.65
CA LEU A 46 -27.30 14.73 4.16
C LEU A 46 -26.95 15.65 5.32
N LYS A 47 -27.16 16.97 5.18
CA LYS A 47 -26.95 17.93 6.27
C LYS A 47 -27.72 17.56 7.53
N ALA A 48 -28.98 17.12 7.40
CA ALA A 48 -29.81 16.71 8.53
C ALA A 48 -29.32 15.42 9.23
N HIS A 49 -28.60 14.54 8.51
CA HIS A 49 -28.00 13.32 9.07
C HIS A 49 -26.62 13.55 9.70
N ILE A 50 -26.05 14.76 9.56
CA ILE A 50 -24.84 15.17 10.27
C ILE A 50 -25.24 15.64 11.67
N THR A 51 -24.85 14.87 12.68
CA THR A 51 -25.15 15.12 14.09
C THR A 51 -24.12 16.00 14.77
N HIS A 52 -22.89 16.04 14.25
CA HIS A 52 -21.83 16.91 14.77
C HIS A 52 -20.99 17.49 13.63
N ASP A 53 -20.94 18.83 13.59
CA ASP A 53 -20.16 19.63 12.65
C ASP A 53 -19.30 20.62 13.47
N PRO A 54 -18.04 20.28 13.79
CA PRO A 54 -17.24 21.01 14.77
C PRO A 54 -16.88 22.44 14.34
N THR A 55 -16.87 22.73 13.04
CA THR A 55 -16.57 24.08 12.50
C THR A 55 -17.84 24.84 12.12
N ASN A 56 -19.00 24.20 12.30
CA ASN A 56 -20.30 24.65 11.82
C ASN A 56 -20.29 24.95 10.31
N PHE A 57 -19.49 24.18 9.55
CA PHE A 57 -19.26 24.37 8.13
C PHE A 57 -20.55 24.28 7.30
N LEU A 58 -21.35 23.23 7.51
CA LEU A 58 -22.58 22.99 6.75
C LEU A 58 -23.66 24.01 7.11
N ALA A 59 -23.75 24.43 8.38
CA ALA A 59 -24.72 25.46 8.77
C ALA A 59 -24.40 26.81 8.13
N LYS A 60 -23.12 27.18 8.04
CA LYS A 60 -22.67 28.46 7.44
C LYS A 60 -22.80 28.46 5.92
N ASN A 61 -22.48 27.35 5.25
CA ASN A 61 -22.34 27.33 3.79
C ASN A 61 -23.57 26.79 3.05
N TRP A 62 -24.36 25.89 3.65
CA TRP A 62 -25.49 25.26 2.99
C TRP A 62 -26.79 25.84 3.52
N ASN A 63 -27.44 26.70 2.75
CA ASN A 63 -28.70 27.34 3.15
C ASN A 63 -29.69 27.40 1.98
N THR A 64 -30.98 27.44 2.29
CA THR A 64 -32.06 27.47 1.29
C THR A 64 -32.19 28.81 0.57
N SER A 65 -31.46 29.85 1.01
CA SER A 65 -31.49 31.19 0.43
C SER A 65 -30.50 31.36 -0.73
N THR A 66 -29.54 30.46 -0.89
CA THR A 66 -28.57 30.45 -2.00
C THR A 66 -28.75 29.22 -2.89
N PRO A 67 -28.54 29.33 -4.21
CA PRO A 67 -28.59 28.18 -5.11
C PRO A 67 -27.59 27.09 -4.69
N VAL A 68 -27.97 25.82 -4.84
CA VAL A 68 -27.17 24.65 -4.45
C VAL A 68 -25.77 24.65 -5.06
N CYS A 69 -25.62 25.17 -6.28
CA CYS A 69 -24.35 25.24 -7.00
C CYS A 69 -23.35 26.25 -6.41
N ASN A 70 -23.79 27.12 -5.49
CA ASN A 70 -22.92 28.05 -4.77
C ASN A 70 -22.49 27.50 -3.40
N TRP A 71 -22.98 26.33 -3.01
CA TRP A 71 -22.62 25.73 -1.73
C TRP A 71 -21.19 25.20 -1.78
N THR A 72 -20.40 25.52 -0.76
CA THR A 72 -19.02 25.03 -0.66
C THR A 72 -18.99 23.50 -0.64
N GLY A 73 -18.12 22.92 -1.46
CA GLY A 73 -18.03 21.47 -1.65
C GLY A 73 -18.98 20.90 -2.70
N VAL A 74 -19.84 21.71 -3.31
CA VAL A 74 -20.75 21.31 -4.41
C VAL A 74 -20.24 21.89 -5.72
N THR A 75 -20.23 21.09 -6.78
CA THR A 75 -20.02 21.56 -8.16
C THR A 75 -21.16 21.08 -9.02
N CYS A 76 -21.70 21.98 -9.84
CA CYS A 76 -22.76 21.67 -10.79
C CYS A 76 -22.23 21.68 -12.23
N ASP A 77 -22.90 20.93 -13.08
CA ASP A 77 -22.74 21.07 -14.52
C ASP A 77 -23.22 22.46 -14.99
N VAL A 78 -22.45 23.07 -15.90
CA VAL A 78 -22.65 24.45 -16.35
C VAL A 78 -23.98 24.62 -17.11
N HIS A 79 -24.46 23.58 -17.79
CA HIS A 79 -25.63 23.67 -18.67
C HIS A 79 -26.91 23.22 -17.95
N SER A 80 -26.85 22.11 -17.25
CA SER A 80 -28.01 21.51 -16.58
C SER A 80 -28.21 22.03 -15.16
N HIS A 81 -27.21 22.69 -14.57
CA HIS A 81 -27.20 23.13 -13.17
C HIS A 81 -27.44 21.99 -12.16
N ARG A 82 -27.20 20.74 -12.58
CA ARG A 82 -27.30 19.55 -11.73
C ARG A 82 -26.00 19.30 -11.01
N VAL A 83 -26.08 18.80 -9.78
CA VAL A 83 -24.90 18.49 -8.97
C VAL A 83 -24.10 17.34 -9.59
N THR A 84 -22.84 17.59 -9.92
CA THR A 84 -21.92 16.61 -10.52
C THR A 84 -20.78 16.20 -9.58
N VAL A 85 -20.42 17.05 -8.63
CA VAL A 85 -19.39 16.75 -7.63
C VAL A 85 -19.90 17.15 -6.26
N LEU A 86 -19.74 16.25 -5.29
CA LEU A 86 -19.88 16.52 -3.87
C LEU A 86 -18.58 16.15 -3.16
N ASN A 87 -17.90 17.14 -2.58
CA ASN A 87 -16.71 16.96 -1.77
C ASN A 87 -16.85 17.70 -0.44
N ILE A 88 -17.06 16.93 0.63
CA ILE A 88 -17.09 17.41 2.01
C ILE A 88 -16.11 16.60 2.87
N SER A 89 -14.99 16.19 2.26
CA SER A 89 -13.92 15.44 2.92
C SER A 89 -13.15 16.29 3.94
N ARG A 90 -12.53 15.65 4.93
CA ARG A 90 -11.66 16.29 5.94
C ARG A 90 -12.33 17.38 6.78
N LEU A 91 -13.64 17.30 6.98
CA LEU A 91 -14.40 18.25 7.78
C LEU A 91 -14.69 17.74 9.20
N ASN A 92 -14.21 16.53 9.54
CA ASN A 92 -14.40 15.88 10.84
C ASN A 92 -15.90 15.74 11.22
N LEU A 93 -16.76 15.59 10.20
CA LEU A 93 -18.21 15.48 10.37
C LEU A 93 -18.58 14.13 11.00
N THR A 94 -19.49 14.14 11.96
CA THR A 94 -20.08 12.92 12.54
C THR A 94 -21.54 12.83 12.12
N GLY A 95 -22.00 11.63 11.78
CA GLY A 95 -23.36 11.40 11.32
C GLY A 95 -23.48 10.10 10.56
N THR A 96 -24.47 10.02 9.68
CA THR A 96 -24.70 8.87 8.79
C THR A 96 -24.89 9.34 7.34
N ILE A 97 -24.77 8.41 6.39
CA ILE A 97 -25.00 8.69 4.97
C ILE A 97 -26.46 8.34 4.64
N PRO A 98 -27.33 9.30 4.28
CA PRO A 98 -28.72 9.01 3.93
C PRO A 98 -28.88 8.43 2.53
N SER A 99 -29.90 7.59 2.33
CA SER A 99 -30.23 7.01 1.02
C SER A 99 -30.65 8.05 -0.02
N GLN A 100 -31.13 9.21 0.42
CA GLN A 100 -31.54 10.34 -0.42
C GLN A 100 -30.40 10.87 -1.29
N LEU A 101 -29.13 10.63 -0.92
CA LEU A 101 -28.00 10.95 -1.82
C LEU A 101 -28.07 10.22 -3.16
N GLY A 102 -28.77 9.08 -3.24
CA GLY A 102 -29.05 8.40 -4.50
C GLY A 102 -29.90 9.22 -5.48
N ASN A 103 -30.58 10.29 -5.03
CA ASN A 103 -31.37 11.17 -5.90
C ASN A 103 -30.50 12.14 -6.72
N LEU A 104 -29.19 12.25 -6.43
CA LEU A 104 -28.24 13.06 -7.19
C LEU A 104 -27.92 12.36 -8.53
N SER A 105 -28.89 12.37 -9.45
CA SER A 105 -28.86 11.56 -10.68
C SER A 105 -27.73 11.90 -11.66
N SER A 106 -27.10 13.07 -11.50
CA SER A 106 -26.00 13.54 -12.35
C SER A 106 -24.63 13.47 -11.66
N LEU A 107 -24.57 12.92 -10.44
CA LEU A 107 -23.36 12.88 -9.63
C LEU A 107 -22.29 12.01 -10.29
N GLN A 108 -21.10 12.57 -10.46
CA GLN A 108 -19.94 11.91 -11.08
C GLN A 108 -18.84 11.62 -10.06
N SER A 109 -18.71 12.47 -9.04
CA SER A 109 -17.71 12.33 -7.99
C SER A 109 -18.32 12.59 -6.62
N LEU A 110 -18.15 11.63 -5.71
CA LEU A 110 -18.60 11.70 -4.34
C LEU A 110 -17.42 11.44 -3.39
N ASN A 111 -16.99 12.46 -2.67
CA ASN A 111 -15.89 12.37 -1.71
C ASN A 111 -16.34 12.80 -0.30
N LEU A 112 -16.47 11.81 0.58
CA LEU A 112 -16.81 11.97 1.99
C LEU A 112 -15.66 11.52 2.92
N SER A 113 -14.46 11.34 2.38
CA SER A 113 -13.31 10.77 3.10
C SER A 113 -12.83 11.62 4.28
N PHE A 114 -12.09 10.99 5.21
CA PHE A 114 -11.51 11.64 6.39
C PHE A 114 -12.56 12.37 7.23
N ASN A 115 -13.64 11.66 7.57
CA ASN A 115 -14.69 12.14 8.47
C ASN A 115 -14.94 11.07 9.55
N ARG A 116 -16.01 11.24 10.33
CA ARG A 116 -16.45 10.28 11.36
C ARG A 116 -17.85 9.75 11.03
N LEU A 117 -18.16 9.61 9.75
CA LEU A 117 -19.45 9.08 9.29
C LEU A 117 -19.56 7.60 9.67
N SER A 118 -20.74 7.18 10.08
CA SER A 118 -21.01 5.84 10.60
C SER A 118 -22.26 5.23 9.98
N GLY A 119 -22.53 3.96 10.33
CA GLY A 119 -23.64 3.19 9.78
C GLY A 119 -23.32 2.59 8.41
N SER A 120 -24.33 1.95 7.82
CA SER A 120 -24.20 1.28 6.53
C SER A 120 -24.13 2.25 5.36
N ILE A 121 -23.42 1.85 4.31
CA ILE A 121 -23.43 2.58 3.03
C ILE A 121 -24.75 2.28 2.30
N PRO A 122 -25.60 3.29 2.00
CA PRO A 122 -26.84 3.06 1.26
C PRO A 122 -26.58 2.60 -0.17
N SER A 123 -27.16 1.47 -0.57
CA SER A 123 -27.06 0.95 -1.95
C SER A 123 -27.65 1.91 -3.00
N ALA A 124 -28.57 2.79 -2.57
CA ALA A 124 -29.18 3.83 -3.41
C ALA A 124 -28.15 4.77 -4.07
N ILE A 125 -26.97 4.95 -3.49
CA ILE A 125 -25.90 5.81 -4.06
C ILE A 125 -25.33 5.20 -5.34
N PHE A 126 -25.32 3.87 -5.44
CA PHE A 126 -24.77 3.13 -6.56
C PHE A 126 -25.83 2.81 -7.62
N THR A 127 -26.99 3.49 -7.60
CA THR A 127 -28.01 3.35 -8.64
C THR A 127 -27.72 4.20 -9.87
N THR A 128 -26.95 5.28 -9.71
CA THR A 128 -26.68 6.21 -10.80
C THR A 128 -25.58 5.69 -11.73
N TYR A 129 -25.83 5.79 -13.03
CA TYR A 129 -24.87 5.42 -14.07
C TYR A 129 -23.81 6.50 -14.31
N THR A 130 -23.91 7.69 -13.68
CA THR A 130 -22.95 8.79 -13.89
C THR A 130 -21.76 8.75 -12.93
N LEU A 131 -21.89 8.01 -11.82
CA LEU A 131 -20.94 8.01 -10.72
C LEU A 131 -19.66 7.25 -11.08
N LYS A 132 -18.56 7.98 -11.21
CA LYS A 132 -17.24 7.47 -11.62
C LYS A 132 -16.29 7.32 -10.44
N TYR A 133 -16.40 8.21 -9.46
CA TYR A 133 -15.47 8.31 -8.33
C TYR A 133 -16.25 8.32 -7.03
N VAL A 134 -15.95 7.37 -6.15
CA VAL A 134 -16.48 7.29 -4.79
C VAL A 134 -15.33 7.11 -3.83
N ASN A 135 -15.23 8.01 -2.86
CA ASN A 135 -14.23 7.93 -1.81
C ASN A 135 -14.87 8.16 -0.43
N PHE A 136 -14.95 7.09 0.35
CA PHE A 136 -15.37 7.09 1.75
C PHE A 136 -14.24 6.69 2.70
N ARG A 137 -12.99 6.73 2.23
CA ARG A 137 -11.81 6.38 3.02
C ARG A 137 -11.81 7.06 4.38
N GLU A 138 -11.36 6.34 5.41
CA GLU A 138 -11.12 6.89 6.75
C GLU A 138 -12.38 7.50 7.36
N ASN A 139 -13.32 6.61 7.69
CA ASN A 139 -14.58 6.88 8.37
C ASN A 139 -14.85 5.76 9.39
N ARG A 140 -16.08 5.67 9.92
CA ARG A 140 -16.56 4.60 10.82
C ARG A 140 -17.73 3.83 10.19
N LEU A 141 -17.76 3.74 8.86
CA LEU A 141 -18.82 3.06 8.12
C LEU A 141 -18.76 1.56 8.39
N SER A 142 -19.92 0.95 8.56
CA SER A 142 -20.05 -0.44 9.00
C SER A 142 -21.06 -1.22 8.16
N GLY A 143 -21.28 -2.50 8.49
CA GLY A 143 -22.17 -3.38 7.75
C GLY A 143 -21.50 -4.00 6.52
N ALA A 144 -22.31 -4.67 5.69
CA ALA A 144 -21.80 -5.36 4.51
C ALA A 144 -21.36 -4.39 3.42
N PHE A 145 -20.47 -4.84 2.54
CA PHE A 145 -20.20 -4.13 1.29
C PHE A 145 -21.53 -3.92 0.54
N PRO A 146 -21.84 -2.69 0.09
CA PRO A 146 -23.11 -2.43 -0.58
C PRO A 146 -23.22 -3.31 -1.82
N SER A 147 -24.34 -4.03 -1.94
CA SER A 147 -24.66 -4.73 -3.17
C SER A 147 -24.82 -3.69 -4.28
N PHE A 148 -24.03 -3.78 -5.34
CA PHE A 148 -24.28 -2.98 -6.55
C PHE A 148 -25.54 -3.55 -7.20
N ILE A 149 -26.62 -2.79 -7.19
CA ILE A 149 -27.92 -3.27 -7.70
C ILE A 149 -27.96 -3.21 -9.23
N PHE A 150 -27.10 -2.41 -9.86
CA PHE A 150 -27.16 -2.13 -11.30
C PHE A 150 -26.07 -2.85 -12.08
N ASN A 151 -26.54 -3.58 -13.08
CA ASN A 151 -25.75 -4.07 -14.19
C ASN A 151 -25.30 -2.85 -15.03
N LYS A 152 -23.99 -2.58 -15.08
CA LYS A 152 -23.32 -1.48 -15.82
C LYS A 152 -23.20 -0.11 -15.13
N SER A 153 -22.71 -0.06 -13.89
CA SER A 153 -22.20 1.20 -13.33
C SER A 153 -21.01 1.74 -14.16
N SER A 154 -20.85 3.06 -14.21
CA SER A 154 -19.66 3.72 -14.78
C SER A 154 -18.56 3.98 -13.74
N SER A 155 -18.71 3.45 -12.52
CA SER A 155 -17.72 3.62 -11.46
C SER A 155 -16.38 3.04 -11.86
N LYS A 156 -15.36 3.89 -11.78
CA LYS A 156 -13.96 3.59 -12.08
C LYS A 156 -13.12 3.50 -10.82
N HIS A 157 -13.45 4.30 -9.81
CA HIS A 157 -12.65 4.44 -8.61
C HIS A 157 -13.52 4.32 -7.37
N LEU A 158 -13.28 3.29 -6.57
CA LEU A 158 -13.96 3.03 -5.31
C LEU A 158 -12.93 2.89 -4.19
N ASP A 159 -12.88 3.87 -3.29
CA ASP A 159 -12.07 3.80 -2.07
C ASP A 159 -12.97 3.76 -0.83
N PHE A 160 -12.98 2.60 -0.17
CA PHE A 160 -13.71 2.37 1.08
C PHE A 160 -12.75 1.96 2.22
N SER A 161 -11.45 2.21 2.04
CA SER A 161 -10.43 1.79 2.99
C SER A 161 -10.55 2.50 4.35
N TYR A 162 -9.99 1.91 5.40
CA TYR A 162 -10.03 2.48 6.77
C TYR A 162 -11.47 2.75 7.26
N ASN A 163 -12.26 1.68 7.35
CA ASN A 163 -13.62 1.67 7.89
C ASN A 163 -13.83 0.40 8.73
N THR A 164 -15.07 0.11 9.12
CA THR A 164 -15.48 -1.11 9.82
C THR A 164 -16.48 -1.92 8.99
N LEU A 165 -16.32 -1.89 7.65
CA LEU A 165 -17.12 -2.72 6.74
C LEU A 165 -16.76 -4.19 6.92
N SER A 166 -17.72 -5.08 6.69
CA SER A 166 -17.60 -6.52 6.95
C SER A 166 -18.31 -7.35 5.88
N GLY A 167 -18.33 -8.67 6.06
CA GLY A 167 -18.95 -9.60 5.11
C GLY A 167 -17.98 -10.03 4.00
N GLU A 168 -18.53 -10.61 2.95
CA GLU A 168 -17.78 -11.11 1.79
C GLU A 168 -17.86 -10.14 0.60
N ILE A 169 -16.87 -10.20 -0.30
CA ILE A 169 -16.95 -9.49 -1.58
C ILE A 169 -17.94 -10.25 -2.49
N PRO A 170 -19.00 -9.60 -3.00
CA PRO A 170 -19.96 -10.26 -3.88
C PRO A 170 -19.31 -10.76 -5.18
N ALA A 171 -19.56 -12.01 -5.56
CA ALA A 171 -19.01 -12.61 -6.77
C ALA A 171 -19.49 -11.94 -8.08
N ASN A 172 -20.53 -11.09 -8.03
CA ASN A 172 -21.01 -10.32 -9.17
C ASN A 172 -20.42 -8.90 -9.26
N ILE A 173 -19.45 -8.54 -8.41
CA ILE A 173 -18.85 -7.18 -8.36
C ILE A 173 -18.45 -6.65 -9.74
N CYS A 174 -17.69 -7.43 -10.51
CA CYS A 174 -17.20 -7.03 -11.83
C CYS A 174 -18.25 -7.13 -12.94
N SER A 175 -19.34 -7.87 -12.73
CA SER A 175 -20.50 -7.82 -13.64
C SER A 175 -21.23 -6.48 -13.53
N ASN A 176 -21.24 -5.89 -12.33
CA ASN A 176 -21.89 -4.61 -12.08
C ASN A 176 -20.97 -3.40 -12.25
N LEU A 177 -19.66 -3.60 -12.09
CA LEU A 177 -18.60 -2.59 -12.24
C LEU A 177 -17.60 -2.95 -13.35
N PRO A 178 -18.04 -3.05 -14.62
CA PRO A 178 -17.17 -3.56 -15.70
C PRO A 178 -16.00 -2.61 -16.05
N PHE A 179 -16.08 -1.34 -15.67
CA PHE A 179 -15.06 -0.31 -15.95
C PHE A 179 -14.21 0.04 -14.73
N LEU A 180 -14.21 -0.80 -13.70
CA LEU A 180 -13.48 -0.56 -12.46
C LEU A 180 -11.97 -0.55 -12.75
N GLU A 181 -11.32 0.56 -12.40
CA GLU A 181 -9.88 0.80 -12.53
C GLU A 181 -9.18 0.75 -11.17
N TYR A 182 -9.89 1.15 -10.10
CA TYR A 182 -9.37 1.19 -8.75
C TYR A 182 -10.42 0.69 -7.76
N ILE A 183 -10.05 -0.28 -6.93
CA ILE A 183 -10.80 -0.64 -5.73
C ILE A 183 -9.88 -0.82 -4.54
N SER A 184 -10.19 -0.13 -3.45
CA SER A 184 -9.54 -0.32 -2.16
C SER A 184 -10.57 -0.58 -1.07
N LEU A 185 -10.47 -1.76 -0.47
CA LEU A 185 -11.21 -2.24 0.69
C LEU A 185 -10.28 -2.46 1.89
N SER A 186 -9.02 -2.03 1.79
CA SER A 186 -8.02 -2.26 2.82
C SER A 186 -8.41 -1.68 4.18
N GLN A 187 -7.93 -2.27 5.29
CA GLN A 187 -8.23 -1.81 6.65
C GLN A 187 -9.75 -1.79 6.93
N ASN A 188 -10.35 -2.98 6.90
CA ASN A 188 -11.76 -3.24 7.22
C ASN A 188 -11.85 -4.62 7.94
N MET A 189 -13.05 -5.19 8.02
CA MET A 189 -13.33 -6.50 8.61
C MET A 189 -13.95 -7.47 7.56
N PHE A 190 -13.54 -7.36 6.29
CA PHE A 190 -13.98 -8.30 5.25
C PHE A 190 -13.40 -9.70 5.50
N HIS A 191 -14.18 -10.73 5.21
CA HIS A 191 -13.78 -12.12 5.39
C HIS A 191 -14.22 -12.99 4.21
N GLY A 192 -14.04 -14.31 4.34
CA GLY A 192 -14.31 -15.27 3.27
C GLY A 192 -13.19 -15.31 2.23
N GLY A 193 -13.44 -15.99 1.10
CA GLY A 193 -12.49 -16.10 0.00
C GLY A 193 -12.46 -14.86 -0.89
N ILE A 194 -11.31 -14.55 -1.47
CA ILE A 194 -11.23 -13.56 -2.56
C ILE A 194 -11.97 -14.17 -3.77
N PRO A 195 -13.03 -13.52 -4.31
CA PRO A 195 -13.80 -14.11 -5.38
C PRO A 195 -13.02 -14.06 -6.71
N SER A 196 -12.88 -15.21 -7.37
CA SER A 196 -12.23 -15.31 -8.69
C SER A 196 -12.90 -14.43 -9.76
N ALA A 197 -14.16 -14.05 -9.56
CA ALA A 197 -14.89 -13.13 -10.41
C ALA A 197 -14.29 -11.72 -10.48
N LEU A 198 -13.41 -11.33 -9.54
CA LEU A 198 -12.62 -10.09 -9.64
C LEU A 198 -11.79 -10.03 -10.93
N SER A 199 -11.40 -11.18 -11.48
CA SER A 199 -10.71 -11.31 -12.77
C SER A 199 -11.50 -10.75 -13.95
N LYS A 200 -12.81 -10.54 -13.81
CA LYS A 200 -13.66 -9.95 -14.86
C LYS A 200 -13.57 -8.42 -14.90
N CYS A 201 -12.97 -7.77 -13.91
CA CYS A 201 -12.72 -6.32 -13.94
C CYS A 201 -11.48 -6.03 -14.79
N THR A 202 -11.55 -6.24 -16.11
CA THR A 202 -10.36 -6.25 -16.99
C THR A 202 -9.61 -4.91 -17.11
N TYR A 203 -10.20 -3.81 -16.60
CA TYR A 203 -9.57 -2.49 -16.55
C TYR A 203 -8.86 -2.20 -15.22
N LEU A 204 -8.91 -3.12 -14.26
CA LEU A 204 -8.42 -2.90 -12.91
C LEU A 204 -6.90 -2.68 -12.92
N GLN A 205 -6.48 -1.57 -12.33
CA GLN A 205 -5.09 -1.15 -12.16
C GLN A 205 -4.65 -1.33 -10.71
N ILE A 206 -5.55 -1.06 -9.74
CA ILE A 206 -5.24 -1.19 -8.31
C ILE A 206 -6.29 -2.06 -7.61
N LEU A 207 -5.82 -3.11 -6.95
CA LEU A 207 -6.62 -3.98 -6.08
C LEU A 207 -6.05 -3.96 -4.65
N GLY A 208 -6.70 -3.21 -3.77
CA GLY A 208 -6.33 -3.11 -2.36
C GLY A 208 -7.29 -3.89 -1.44
N LEU A 209 -6.84 -5.01 -0.88
CA LEU A 209 -7.61 -5.85 0.06
C LEU A 209 -6.86 -6.09 1.39
N SER A 210 -5.71 -5.45 1.59
CA SER A 210 -4.84 -5.66 2.74
C SER A 210 -5.47 -5.27 4.09
N PHE A 211 -5.02 -5.86 5.19
CA PHE A 211 -5.58 -5.63 6.53
C PHE A 211 -7.09 -5.94 6.60
N ASN A 212 -7.43 -7.20 6.38
CA ASN A 212 -8.77 -7.76 6.52
C ASN A 212 -8.66 -9.20 7.08
N ASP A 213 -9.75 -9.95 7.11
CA ASP A 213 -9.83 -11.35 7.49
C ASP A 213 -10.07 -12.29 6.28
N PHE A 214 -9.60 -11.91 5.07
CA PHE A 214 -9.72 -12.79 3.89
C PHE A 214 -8.98 -14.10 4.12
N SER A 215 -9.58 -15.21 3.68
CA SER A 215 -9.08 -16.58 3.90
C SER A 215 -9.12 -17.40 2.61
N GLY A 216 -8.60 -18.62 2.65
CA GLY A 216 -8.50 -19.48 1.47
C GLY A 216 -7.40 -19.04 0.51
N ALA A 217 -7.38 -19.63 -0.69
CA ALA A 217 -6.32 -19.39 -1.66
C ALA A 217 -6.47 -18.07 -2.42
N ILE A 218 -5.34 -17.52 -2.87
CA ILE A 218 -5.34 -16.46 -3.89
C ILE A 218 -5.86 -17.09 -5.20
N PRO A 219 -6.96 -16.59 -5.80
CA PRO A 219 -7.46 -17.14 -7.06
C PRO A 219 -6.46 -16.90 -8.19
N LYS A 220 -6.09 -17.98 -8.89
CA LYS A 220 -5.20 -17.89 -10.06
C LYS A 220 -5.75 -16.99 -11.17
N GLU A 221 -7.06 -16.85 -11.25
CA GLU A 221 -7.75 -16.00 -12.23
C GLU A 221 -7.40 -14.51 -12.07
N ILE A 222 -6.89 -14.08 -10.91
CA ILE A 222 -6.34 -12.73 -10.74
C ILE A 222 -5.25 -12.46 -11.80
N GLY A 223 -4.51 -13.47 -12.23
CA GLY A 223 -3.54 -13.39 -13.32
C GLY A 223 -4.11 -12.92 -14.67
N ASN A 224 -5.44 -12.89 -14.85
CA ASN A 224 -6.09 -12.37 -16.06
C ASN A 224 -6.20 -10.83 -16.06
N LEU A 225 -5.90 -10.15 -14.95
CA LEU A 225 -6.00 -8.70 -14.82
C LEU A 225 -4.76 -8.00 -15.41
N THR A 226 -4.56 -8.11 -16.73
CA THR A 226 -3.33 -7.66 -17.40
C THR A 226 -3.04 -6.14 -17.33
N LYS A 227 -3.97 -5.33 -16.82
CA LYS A 227 -3.80 -3.90 -16.53
C LYS A 227 -3.40 -3.61 -15.08
N LEU A 228 -3.33 -4.62 -14.22
CA LEU A 228 -3.06 -4.47 -12.80
C LEU A 228 -1.61 -4.00 -12.59
N GLN A 229 -1.47 -2.90 -11.88
CA GLN A 229 -0.22 -2.25 -11.50
C GLN A 229 0.10 -2.48 -10.02
N GLU A 230 -0.93 -2.53 -9.17
CA GLU A 230 -0.75 -2.68 -7.73
C GLU A 230 -1.70 -3.74 -7.15
N LEU A 231 -1.12 -4.70 -6.44
CA LEU A 231 -1.83 -5.79 -5.77
C LEU A 231 -1.45 -5.82 -4.28
N TYR A 232 -2.38 -5.44 -3.41
CA TYR A 232 -2.19 -5.44 -1.96
C TYR A 232 -3.12 -6.45 -1.30
N LEU A 233 -2.58 -7.60 -0.90
CA LEU A 233 -3.30 -8.66 -0.18
C LEU A 233 -2.69 -8.96 1.21
N GLY A 234 -1.66 -8.21 1.62
CA GLY A 234 -0.96 -8.43 2.88
C GLY A 234 -1.82 -8.25 4.13
N ARG A 235 -1.44 -8.85 5.25
CA ARG A 235 -2.19 -8.86 6.52
C ARG A 235 -3.62 -9.38 6.35
N ASN A 236 -3.71 -10.64 5.97
CA ASN A 236 -4.94 -11.43 5.89
C ASN A 236 -4.64 -12.84 6.42
N ARG A 237 -5.56 -13.80 6.20
CA ARG A 237 -5.41 -15.23 6.52
C ARG A 237 -5.38 -16.07 5.25
N LEU A 238 -4.78 -15.54 4.18
CA LEU A 238 -4.71 -16.23 2.89
C LEU A 238 -3.77 -17.42 2.98
N GLN A 239 -4.18 -18.54 2.40
CA GLN A 239 -3.52 -19.84 2.46
C GLN A 239 -3.18 -20.36 1.06
N GLY A 240 -2.59 -21.55 0.98
CA GLY A 240 -2.24 -22.18 -0.28
C GLY A 240 -1.01 -21.54 -0.93
N GLU A 241 -0.76 -21.92 -2.18
CA GLU A 241 0.43 -21.45 -2.91
C GLU A 241 0.20 -20.09 -3.56
N ILE A 242 1.28 -19.36 -3.81
CA ILE A 242 1.26 -18.18 -4.68
C ILE A 242 1.01 -18.68 -6.12
N PRO A 243 -0.10 -18.29 -6.79
CA PRO A 243 -0.38 -18.76 -8.13
C PRO A 243 0.68 -18.26 -9.11
N ARG A 244 1.27 -19.17 -9.89
CA ARG A 244 2.22 -18.80 -10.96
C ARG A 244 1.59 -17.86 -11.98
N GLU A 245 0.27 -17.94 -12.19
CA GLU A 245 -0.49 -17.09 -13.13
C GLU A 245 -0.38 -15.59 -12.79
N LEU A 246 0.02 -15.21 -11.57
CA LEU A 246 0.35 -13.81 -11.24
C LEU A 246 1.52 -13.26 -12.08
N SER A 247 2.35 -14.12 -12.70
CA SER A 247 3.38 -13.71 -13.66
C SER A 247 2.81 -13.11 -14.96
N ASN A 248 1.51 -13.30 -15.24
CA ASN A 248 0.85 -12.75 -16.44
C ASN A 248 0.53 -11.26 -16.30
N LEU A 249 0.69 -10.68 -15.10
CA LEU A 249 0.42 -9.29 -14.80
C LEU A 249 1.55 -8.38 -15.30
N ALA A 250 1.71 -8.27 -16.62
CA ALA A 250 2.86 -7.60 -17.25
C ALA A 250 3.03 -6.11 -16.86
N GLU A 251 1.97 -5.46 -16.37
CA GLU A 251 1.98 -4.07 -15.89
C GLU A 251 2.25 -3.93 -14.39
N LEU A 252 2.43 -5.04 -13.66
CA LEU A 252 2.52 -5.03 -12.21
C LEU A 252 3.81 -4.36 -11.73
N GLU A 253 3.66 -3.37 -10.87
CA GLU A 253 4.73 -2.62 -10.24
C GLU A 253 4.90 -2.97 -8.77
N LEU A 254 3.79 -3.18 -8.04
CA LEU A 254 3.81 -3.44 -6.60
C LEU A 254 3.00 -4.70 -6.27
N MET A 255 3.65 -5.67 -5.63
CA MET A 255 3.02 -6.88 -5.11
C MET A 255 3.30 -7.01 -3.61
N TRP A 256 2.24 -6.89 -2.80
CA TRP A 256 2.31 -7.05 -1.35
C TRP A 256 1.43 -8.18 -0.85
N LEU A 257 2.05 -9.30 -0.48
CA LEU A 257 1.40 -10.51 0.06
C LEU A 257 1.87 -10.85 1.49
N SER A 258 2.67 -10.00 2.12
CA SER A 258 3.24 -10.26 3.46
C SER A 258 2.17 -10.48 4.54
N GLU A 259 2.55 -11.14 5.63
CA GLU A 259 1.69 -11.36 6.80
C GLU A 259 0.40 -12.12 6.41
N ASN A 260 0.59 -13.32 5.87
CA ASN A 260 -0.45 -14.28 5.52
C ASN A 260 -0.02 -15.70 5.93
N GLU A 261 -0.79 -16.71 5.54
CA GLU A 261 -0.51 -18.13 5.79
C GLU A 261 -0.11 -18.85 4.48
N LEU A 262 0.47 -18.13 3.52
CA LEU A 262 0.85 -18.69 2.21
C LEU A 262 1.96 -19.72 2.36
N GLN A 263 1.89 -20.79 1.57
CA GLN A 263 2.78 -21.94 1.61
C GLN A 263 3.32 -22.31 0.22
N GLY A 264 4.09 -23.39 0.14
CA GLY A 264 4.73 -23.81 -1.11
C GLY A 264 5.94 -22.95 -1.47
N GLY A 265 6.46 -23.13 -2.69
CA GLY A 265 7.60 -22.38 -3.20
C GLY A 265 7.22 -21.03 -3.80
N ILE A 266 8.19 -20.11 -3.89
CA ILE A 266 8.04 -18.90 -4.68
C ILE A 266 8.04 -19.31 -6.18
N PRO A 267 7.02 -18.98 -6.98
CA PRO A 267 7.00 -19.35 -8.39
C PRO A 267 8.13 -18.67 -9.17
N GLN A 268 8.91 -19.46 -9.90
CA GLN A 268 10.00 -18.94 -10.74
C GLN A 268 9.49 -17.98 -11.83
N ASP A 269 8.26 -18.17 -12.30
CA ASP A 269 7.63 -17.36 -13.34
C ASP A 269 7.46 -15.88 -12.93
N LEU A 270 7.46 -15.58 -11.63
CA LEU A 270 7.45 -14.20 -11.13
C LEU A 270 8.64 -13.40 -11.66
N GLY A 271 9.76 -14.07 -12.01
CA GLY A 271 10.92 -13.44 -12.66
C GLY A 271 10.62 -12.78 -14.02
N ASN A 272 9.44 -13.01 -14.61
CA ASN A 272 9.02 -12.40 -15.87
C ASN A 272 8.42 -10.99 -15.71
N LEU A 273 8.17 -10.52 -14.48
CA LEU A 273 7.50 -9.24 -14.21
C LEU A 273 8.46 -8.05 -14.32
N ALA A 274 8.84 -7.68 -15.55
CA ALA A 274 9.86 -6.67 -15.83
C ALA A 274 9.60 -5.27 -15.21
N LYS A 275 8.35 -4.92 -14.92
CA LYS A 275 7.94 -3.63 -14.31
C LYS A 275 7.89 -3.68 -12.77
N LEU A 276 8.07 -4.84 -12.16
CA LEU A 276 7.92 -5.01 -10.72
C LEU A 276 9.02 -4.25 -9.98
N LYS A 277 8.61 -3.29 -9.15
CA LYS A 277 9.46 -2.45 -8.30
C LYS A 277 9.50 -2.96 -6.87
N MET A 278 8.43 -3.60 -6.39
CA MET A 278 8.33 -4.08 -5.01
C MET A 278 7.70 -5.47 -4.96
N LEU A 279 8.41 -6.40 -4.33
CA LEU A 279 7.94 -7.75 -4.01
C LEU A 279 8.06 -8.00 -2.51
N GLN A 280 6.92 -8.03 -1.83
CA GLN A 280 6.84 -8.18 -0.38
C GLN A 280 6.07 -9.47 -0.04
N LEU A 281 6.81 -10.50 0.38
CA LEU A 281 6.30 -11.84 0.72
C LEU A 281 6.62 -12.25 2.17
N SER A 282 7.10 -11.31 2.98
CA SER A 282 7.55 -11.57 4.35
C SER A 282 6.45 -12.07 5.28
N GLN A 283 6.82 -12.78 6.36
CA GLN A 283 5.88 -13.32 7.35
C GLN A 283 4.81 -14.22 6.70
N ASN A 284 5.27 -15.30 6.08
CA ASN A 284 4.43 -16.37 5.51
C ASN A 284 5.03 -17.74 5.89
N ASN A 285 4.46 -18.83 5.37
CA ASN A 285 4.98 -20.19 5.49
C ASN A 285 5.64 -20.69 4.19
N LEU A 286 6.25 -19.80 3.40
CA LEU A 286 6.88 -20.17 2.13
C LEU A 286 8.09 -21.09 2.37
N THR A 287 8.25 -22.09 1.51
CA THR A 287 9.26 -23.15 1.60
C THR A 287 10.06 -23.26 0.29
N GLY A 288 10.99 -24.21 0.22
CA GLY A 288 11.84 -24.38 -0.96
C GLY A 288 12.95 -23.34 -1.07
N THR A 289 13.55 -23.23 -2.25
CA THR A 289 14.65 -22.30 -2.53
C THR A 289 14.15 -20.97 -3.08
N ILE A 290 14.93 -19.90 -2.91
CA ILE A 290 14.71 -18.64 -3.65
C ILE A 290 14.99 -18.93 -5.15
N PRO A 291 14.04 -18.70 -6.07
CA PRO A 291 14.27 -18.92 -7.50
C PRO A 291 15.30 -17.94 -8.08
N SER A 292 16.25 -18.43 -8.86
CA SER A 292 17.26 -17.59 -9.52
C SER A 292 16.67 -16.62 -10.54
N GLN A 293 15.49 -16.95 -11.09
CA GLN A 293 14.74 -16.14 -12.03
C GLN A 293 14.29 -14.79 -11.43
N LEU A 294 14.21 -14.65 -10.10
CA LEU A 294 13.97 -13.34 -9.49
C LEU A 294 15.08 -12.33 -9.82
N GLY A 295 16.28 -12.79 -10.16
CA GLY A 295 17.38 -11.95 -10.67
C GLY A 295 17.08 -11.25 -12.00
N ASN A 296 16.05 -11.68 -12.74
CA ASN A 296 15.61 -11.08 -14.01
C ASN A 296 14.73 -9.83 -13.82
N LEU A 297 14.29 -9.52 -12.59
CA LEU A 297 13.39 -8.42 -12.28
C LEU A 297 14.08 -7.06 -12.38
N SER A 298 14.34 -6.59 -13.61
CA SER A 298 15.19 -5.43 -13.90
C SER A 298 14.80 -4.10 -13.26
N SER A 299 13.53 -3.94 -12.86
CA SER A 299 13.01 -2.73 -12.19
C SER A 299 12.95 -2.81 -10.67
N LEU A 300 13.35 -3.95 -10.07
CA LEU A 300 13.12 -4.22 -8.66
C LEU A 300 13.92 -3.27 -7.77
N GLN A 301 13.25 -2.69 -6.78
CA GLN A 301 13.81 -1.76 -5.81
C GLN A 301 13.76 -2.32 -4.39
N SER A 302 12.75 -3.14 -4.08
CA SER A 302 12.56 -3.72 -2.75
C SER A 302 12.12 -5.16 -2.84
N LEU A 303 12.90 -6.05 -2.22
CA LEU A 303 12.61 -7.47 -2.07
C LEU A 303 12.58 -7.82 -0.58
N ASN A 304 11.44 -8.32 -0.10
CA ASN A 304 11.30 -8.76 1.28
C ASN A 304 10.73 -10.17 1.35
N LEU A 305 11.58 -11.12 1.73
CA LEU A 305 11.24 -12.53 1.94
C LEU A 305 11.43 -12.95 3.41
N SER A 306 11.65 -12.00 4.32
CA SER A 306 11.93 -12.26 5.73
C SER A 306 10.81 -13.04 6.43
N PHE A 307 11.14 -13.81 7.45
CA PHE A 307 10.23 -14.60 8.28
C PHE A 307 9.42 -15.59 7.43
N ASN A 308 10.12 -16.51 6.79
CA ASN A 308 9.58 -17.63 6.04
C ASN A 308 10.37 -18.91 6.39
N ARG A 309 10.17 -19.99 5.64
CA ARG A 309 10.90 -21.27 5.78
C ARG A 309 11.71 -21.57 4.52
N LEU A 310 12.24 -20.53 3.86
CA LEU A 310 13.05 -20.67 2.67
C LEU A 310 14.41 -21.29 3.04
N SER A 311 14.92 -22.15 2.17
CA SER A 311 16.11 -22.98 2.42
C SER A 311 17.06 -22.99 1.22
N GLY A 312 18.22 -23.61 1.40
CA GLY A 312 19.28 -23.67 0.38
C GLY A 312 20.06 -22.36 0.29
N SER A 313 20.88 -22.24 -0.75
CA SER A 313 21.72 -21.05 -0.95
C SER A 313 20.96 -19.89 -1.57
N ILE A 314 21.35 -18.67 -1.20
CA ILE A 314 20.95 -17.46 -1.93
C ILE A 314 21.48 -17.58 -3.37
N PRO A 315 20.64 -17.50 -4.42
CA PRO A 315 21.05 -17.74 -5.80
C PRO A 315 22.18 -16.83 -6.27
N SER A 316 23.12 -17.38 -7.04
CA SER A 316 24.29 -16.68 -7.56
C SER A 316 24.02 -15.82 -8.80
N THR A 317 22.79 -15.86 -9.34
CA THR A 317 22.39 -14.99 -10.45
C THR A 317 22.40 -13.55 -9.99
N THR A 318 23.19 -12.73 -10.68
CA THR A 318 23.24 -11.28 -10.47
C THR A 318 21.82 -10.74 -10.60
N PHE A 319 21.27 -10.13 -9.54
CA PHE A 319 20.26 -9.11 -9.74
C PHE A 319 20.94 -8.07 -10.62
N THR A 320 20.64 -8.06 -11.91
CA THR A 320 21.30 -7.22 -12.92
C THR A 320 20.95 -5.74 -12.75
N THR A 321 20.40 -5.37 -11.59
CA THR A 321 19.54 -4.22 -11.40
C THR A 321 20.26 -3.21 -10.52
N TYR A 322 20.67 -2.10 -11.13
CA TYR A 322 21.18 -0.91 -10.43
C TYR A 322 20.09 -0.16 -9.63
N THR A 323 18.94 -0.79 -9.41
CA THR A 323 17.74 -0.20 -8.81
C THR A 323 17.44 -0.75 -7.42
N LEU A 324 18.00 -1.91 -7.05
CA LEU A 324 17.68 -2.59 -5.80
C LEU A 324 18.24 -1.80 -4.61
N LYS A 325 17.37 -1.42 -3.69
CA LYS A 325 17.69 -0.62 -2.49
C LYS A 325 17.55 -1.41 -1.21
N PHE A 326 16.57 -2.32 -1.16
CA PHE A 326 16.26 -3.11 0.04
C PHE A 326 16.21 -4.61 -0.29
N VAL A 327 16.93 -5.40 0.50
CA VAL A 327 16.84 -6.87 0.52
C VAL A 327 16.70 -7.34 1.96
N GLY A 328 15.54 -7.89 2.29
CA GLY A 328 15.26 -8.54 3.56
C GLY A 328 15.06 -10.04 3.39
N LEU A 329 15.94 -10.84 3.99
CA LEU A 329 15.90 -12.31 4.02
C LEU A 329 15.90 -12.87 5.45
N ARG A 330 15.73 -12.01 6.45
CA ARG A 330 15.83 -12.35 7.88
C ARG A 330 14.92 -13.51 8.27
N GLY A 331 15.31 -14.38 9.19
CA GLY A 331 14.42 -15.38 9.77
C GLY A 331 13.97 -16.41 8.74
N ASN A 332 14.95 -17.08 8.12
CA ASN A 332 14.75 -18.18 7.17
C ASN A 332 15.73 -19.32 7.52
N GLN A 333 15.80 -20.35 6.67
CA GLN A 333 16.72 -21.48 6.79
C GLN A 333 17.79 -21.45 5.68
N LEU A 334 18.19 -20.25 5.24
CA LEU A 334 19.14 -20.07 4.15
C LEU A 334 20.55 -20.46 4.61
N SER A 335 21.29 -21.13 3.73
CA SER A 335 22.62 -21.66 4.01
C SER A 335 23.66 -21.23 2.97
N GLY A 336 24.92 -21.53 3.21
CA GLY A 336 26.01 -21.24 2.28
C GLY A 336 26.68 -19.89 2.55
N ALA A 337 27.58 -19.49 1.65
CA ALA A 337 28.42 -18.33 1.85
C ALA A 337 27.67 -16.99 1.67
N PHE A 338 28.29 -15.91 2.13
CA PHE A 338 27.83 -14.54 1.85
C PHE A 338 27.61 -14.33 0.33
N PRO A 339 26.47 -13.77 -0.11
CA PRO A 339 26.06 -13.79 -1.52
C PRO A 339 26.78 -12.74 -2.37
N PHE A 340 28.08 -12.91 -2.60
CA PHE A 340 28.96 -11.86 -3.13
C PHE A 340 28.55 -11.24 -4.49
N PHE A 341 27.69 -11.93 -5.23
CA PHE A 341 27.25 -11.58 -6.58
C PHE A 341 26.12 -10.54 -6.64
N ILE A 342 25.35 -10.34 -5.55
CA ILE A 342 24.33 -9.26 -5.51
C ILE A 342 24.97 -7.87 -5.40
N PHE A 343 26.30 -7.81 -5.33
CA PHE A 343 27.08 -6.62 -4.98
C PHE A 343 27.93 -6.06 -6.15
N ASN A 344 27.65 -6.42 -7.40
CA ASN A 344 28.34 -5.77 -8.52
C ASN A 344 27.64 -4.44 -8.88
N LYS A 345 28.14 -3.32 -8.32
CA LYS A 345 27.68 -1.94 -8.55
C LYS A 345 26.26 -1.66 -8.05
N SER A 346 25.98 -2.06 -6.81
CA SER A 346 24.63 -2.02 -6.28
C SER A 346 24.26 -0.63 -5.74
N SER A 347 23.00 -0.24 -5.95
CA SER A 347 22.32 0.87 -5.26
C SER A 347 21.81 0.46 -3.87
N LEU A 348 22.18 -0.72 -3.38
CA LEU A 348 21.65 -1.29 -2.15
C LEU A 348 22.03 -0.43 -0.96
N GLN A 349 21.00 -0.11 -0.18
CA GLN A 349 21.07 0.67 1.06
C GLN A 349 20.89 -0.26 2.26
N ASP A 350 19.95 -1.21 2.16
CA ASP A 350 19.55 -2.06 3.27
C ASP A 350 19.69 -3.54 2.92
N LEU A 351 20.49 -4.25 3.71
CA LEU A 351 20.69 -5.69 3.61
C LEU A 351 20.49 -6.37 4.97
N ASP A 352 19.39 -7.11 5.11
CA ASP A 352 19.12 -7.92 6.31
C ASP A 352 19.17 -9.41 5.95
N LEU A 353 20.23 -10.09 6.37
CA LEU A 353 20.44 -11.53 6.25
C LEU A 353 20.40 -12.24 7.61
N SER A 354 19.95 -11.56 8.66
CA SER A 354 20.02 -12.08 10.02
C SER A 354 19.13 -13.30 10.25
N ASP A 355 19.39 -14.07 11.31
CA ASP A 355 18.55 -15.20 11.72
C ASP A 355 18.38 -16.23 10.58
N ASN A 356 19.52 -16.81 10.17
CA ASN A 356 19.64 -17.80 9.11
C ASN A 356 20.75 -18.81 9.45
N ALA A 357 21.10 -19.68 8.51
CA ALA A 357 22.19 -20.66 8.60
C ALA A 357 23.36 -20.32 7.63
N LEU A 358 23.59 -19.04 7.35
CA LEU A 358 24.68 -18.60 6.45
C LEU A 358 26.04 -18.76 7.15
N SER A 359 27.08 -19.04 6.37
CA SER A 359 28.42 -19.34 6.87
C SER A 359 29.52 -18.69 6.03
N GLY A 360 30.79 -18.98 6.33
CA GLY A 360 31.94 -18.43 5.62
C GLY A 360 32.38 -17.07 6.17
N GLU A 361 33.17 -16.35 5.39
CA GLU A 361 33.74 -15.05 5.77
C GLU A 361 33.05 -13.89 5.05
N ILE A 362 33.10 -12.70 5.65
CA ILE A 362 32.70 -11.45 4.97
C ILE A 362 33.79 -11.09 3.94
N PRO A 363 33.46 -10.89 2.65
CA PRO A 363 34.44 -10.54 1.64
C PRO A 363 35.13 -9.18 1.91
N ALA A 364 36.45 -9.12 1.74
CA ALA A 364 37.24 -7.90 1.94
C ALA A 364 36.94 -6.76 0.95
N ASN A 365 36.16 -7.01 -0.10
CA ASN A 365 35.72 -6.02 -1.08
C ASN A 365 34.25 -5.57 -0.90
N ILE A 366 33.59 -5.96 0.21
CA ILE A 366 32.15 -5.70 0.44
C ILE A 366 31.74 -4.25 0.17
N CYS A 367 32.45 -3.27 0.72
CA CYS A 367 32.09 -1.85 0.57
C CYS A 367 32.53 -1.22 -0.77
N SER A 368 33.45 -1.85 -1.50
CA SER A 368 33.70 -1.47 -2.90
C SER A 368 32.55 -1.89 -3.81
N SER A 369 31.83 -2.90 -3.39
CA SER A 369 30.70 -3.52 -4.09
C SER A 369 29.35 -2.96 -3.63
N LEU A 370 29.24 -2.54 -2.37
CA LEU A 370 28.08 -1.89 -1.72
C LEU A 370 28.44 -0.48 -1.20
N PRO A 371 28.74 0.48 -2.08
CA PRO A 371 29.23 1.80 -1.64
C PRO A 371 28.16 2.66 -0.95
N PHE A 372 26.87 2.34 -1.13
CA PHE A 372 25.73 3.11 -0.59
C PHE A 372 25.05 2.43 0.60
N LEU A 373 25.69 1.44 1.21
CA LEU A 373 25.09 0.67 2.31
C LEU A 373 24.89 1.55 3.55
N GLU A 374 23.64 1.59 4.03
CA GLU A 374 23.20 2.30 5.22
C GLU A 374 22.91 1.31 6.36
N TYR A 375 22.37 0.13 6.03
CA TYR A 375 22.06 -0.93 6.98
C TYR A 375 22.64 -2.27 6.52
N ILE A 376 23.38 -2.94 7.40
CA ILE A 376 23.70 -4.37 7.24
C ILE A 376 23.51 -5.13 8.54
N SER A 377 22.75 -6.22 8.47
CA SER A 377 22.64 -7.19 9.56
C SER A 377 22.90 -8.60 9.08
N LEU A 378 23.95 -9.21 9.63
CA LEU A 378 24.34 -10.62 9.47
C LEU A 378 24.18 -11.38 10.78
N SER A 379 23.51 -10.77 11.76
CA SER A 379 23.41 -11.33 13.11
C SER A 379 22.70 -12.69 13.13
N GLN A 380 22.98 -13.55 14.12
CA GLN A 380 22.35 -14.87 14.25
C GLN A 380 22.56 -15.73 12.99
N ASN A 381 23.82 -16.00 12.67
CA ASN A 381 24.26 -16.88 11.58
C ASN A 381 25.49 -17.68 12.06
N MET A 382 26.18 -18.34 11.12
CA MET A 382 27.42 -19.10 11.35
C MET A 382 28.62 -18.47 10.61
N PHE A 383 28.64 -17.14 10.45
CA PHE A 383 29.79 -16.46 9.85
C PHE A 383 31.00 -16.54 10.78
N HIS A 384 32.19 -16.70 10.19
CA HIS A 384 33.46 -16.85 10.92
C HIS A 384 34.57 -16.01 10.26
N GLY A 385 35.79 -16.17 10.75
CA GLY A 385 36.95 -15.38 10.30
C GLY A 385 37.02 -14.01 10.98
N GLY A 386 37.88 -13.14 10.48
CA GLY A 386 38.05 -11.79 11.00
C GLY A 386 37.02 -10.81 10.43
N ILE A 387 36.62 -9.81 11.22
CA ILE A 387 35.82 -8.68 10.69
C ILE A 387 36.72 -7.90 9.70
N PRO A 388 36.35 -7.74 8.42
CA PRO A 388 37.22 -7.06 7.47
C PRO A 388 37.31 -5.55 7.74
N SER A 389 38.52 -5.00 7.83
CA SER A 389 38.74 -3.55 7.96
C SER A 389 38.15 -2.75 6.78
N ALA A 390 37.94 -3.38 5.63
CA ALA A 390 37.29 -2.80 4.47
C ALA A 390 35.82 -2.36 4.71
N LEU A 391 35.16 -2.86 5.77
CA LEU A 391 33.84 -2.37 6.20
C LEU A 391 33.85 -0.86 6.48
N SER A 392 35.00 -0.32 6.91
CA SER A 392 35.20 1.13 7.11
C SER A 392 34.99 1.98 5.86
N LYS A 393 34.99 1.37 4.66
CA LYS A 393 34.77 2.08 3.39
C LYS A 393 33.29 2.28 3.08
N CYS A 394 32.37 1.67 3.81
CA CYS A 394 30.93 1.90 3.70
C CYS A 394 30.56 3.18 4.46
N THR A 395 30.95 4.35 3.94
CA THR A 395 30.88 5.62 4.68
C THR A 395 29.45 6.14 4.95
N TYR A 396 28.42 5.48 4.39
CA TYR A 396 27.00 5.75 4.65
C TYR A 396 26.40 4.89 5.77
N LEU A 397 27.17 3.93 6.30
CA LEU A 397 26.65 2.91 7.22
C LEU A 397 26.20 3.53 8.54
N GLN A 398 24.94 3.29 8.88
CA GLN A 398 24.26 3.69 10.11
C GLN A 398 24.14 2.52 11.08
N ILE A 399 23.87 1.31 10.58
CA ILE A 399 23.71 0.12 11.41
C ILE A 399 24.59 -1.03 10.92
N LEU A 400 25.42 -1.55 11.82
CA LEU A 400 26.26 -2.73 11.61
C LEU A 400 25.93 -3.82 12.65
N GLY A 401 25.18 -4.84 12.21
CA GLY A 401 24.80 -5.98 13.03
C GLY A 401 25.56 -7.25 12.67
N LEU A 402 26.49 -7.70 13.52
CA LEU A 402 27.27 -8.94 13.35
C LEU A 402 27.14 -9.88 14.56
N SER A 403 26.19 -9.64 15.46
CA SER A 403 26.09 -10.38 16.73
C SER A 403 25.64 -11.82 16.54
N PHE A 404 25.92 -12.69 17.52
CA PHE A 404 25.56 -14.12 17.45
C PHE A 404 26.13 -14.79 16.17
N ASN A 405 27.46 -14.79 16.06
CA ASN A 405 28.21 -15.47 15.00
C ASN A 405 29.50 -16.08 15.60
N ASP A 406 30.38 -16.60 14.76
CA ASP A 406 31.69 -17.14 15.13
C ASP A 406 32.85 -16.22 14.68
N PHE A 407 32.63 -14.90 14.60
CA PHE A 407 33.69 -13.95 14.24
C PHE A 407 34.83 -13.98 15.28
N SER A 408 36.06 -13.92 14.80
CA SER A 408 37.29 -14.09 15.59
C SER A 408 38.29 -12.97 15.28
N GLY A 409 39.40 -12.93 16.03
CA GLY A 409 40.40 -11.85 15.90
C GLY A 409 39.93 -10.53 16.52
N SER A 410 40.67 -9.46 16.24
CA SER A 410 40.40 -8.14 16.82
C SER A 410 39.34 -7.35 16.07
N ILE A 411 38.63 -6.45 16.77
CA ILE A 411 37.81 -5.42 16.14
C ILE A 411 38.73 -4.48 15.33
N PRO A 412 38.53 -4.29 14.02
CA PRO A 412 39.36 -3.38 13.23
C PRO A 412 39.20 -1.93 13.70
N LYS A 413 40.33 -1.26 13.98
CA LYS A 413 40.33 0.17 14.37
C LYS A 413 39.72 1.07 13.31
N GLU A 414 39.78 0.67 12.04
CA GLU A 414 39.22 1.43 10.92
C GLU A 414 37.70 1.57 10.99
N ILE A 415 36.99 0.73 11.78
CA ILE A 415 35.56 0.93 12.06
C ILE A 415 35.30 2.33 12.64
N GLY A 416 36.26 2.92 13.38
CA GLY A 416 36.19 4.30 13.86
C GLY A 416 36.07 5.37 12.76
N ASN A 417 36.26 5.02 11.49
CA ASN A 417 36.05 5.93 10.35
C ASN A 417 34.57 6.01 9.89
N LEU A 418 33.68 5.17 10.43
CA LEU A 418 32.26 5.13 10.06
C LEU A 418 31.47 6.22 10.80
N THR A 419 31.72 7.49 10.52
CA THR A 419 31.21 8.61 11.33
C THR A 419 29.69 8.74 11.41
N LYS A 420 28.93 8.06 10.52
CA LYS A 420 27.46 7.99 10.52
C LYS A 420 26.88 6.80 11.30
N LEU A 421 27.73 5.96 11.87
CA LEU A 421 27.30 4.74 12.55
C LEU A 421 26.56 5.10 13.84
N GLN A 422 25.30 4.69 13.91
CA GLN A 422 24.38 4.89 15.03
C GLN A 422 24.30 3.63 15.90
N GLU A 423 24.32 2.44 15.30
CA GLU A 423 24.21 1.18 16.02
C GLU A 423 25.29 0.17 15.61
N LEU A 424 26.00 -0.37 16.60
CA LEU A 424 27.05 -1.38 16.41
C LEU A 424 26.80 -2.60 17.30
N TYR A 425 26.47 -3.74 16.70
CA TYR A 425 26.22 -4.98 17.42
C TYR A 425 27.25 -6.05 17.07
N LEU A 426 28.23 -6.28 17.96
CA LEU A 426 29.26 -7.32 17.81
C LEU A 426 29.20 -8.40 18.92
N GLY A 427 28.18 -8.34 19.79
CA GLY A 427 28.05 -9.24 20.93
C GLY A 427 27.89 -10.72 20.53
N ARG A 428 28.22 -11.64 21.43
CA ARG A 428 28.15 -13.09 21.20
C ARG A 428 28.94 -13.53 19.97
N ASN A 429 30.24 -13.30 20.02
CA ASN A 429 31.23 -13.76 19.04
C ASN A 429 32.49 -14.28 19.78
N ARG A 430 33.57 -14.56 19.06
CA ARG A 430 34.88 -14.97 19.58
C ARG A 430 35.93 -13.87 19.37
N LEU A 431 35.52 -12.60 19.42
CA LEU A 431 36.40 -11.46 19.19
C LEU A 431 37.38 -11.31 20.37
N GLN A 432 38.64 -11.04 20.05
CA GLN A 432 39.77 -10.98 21.00
C GLN A 432 40.47 -9.62 20.93
N GLY A 433 41.43 -9.39 21.83
CA GLY A 433 42.22 -8.16 21.88
C GLY A 433 41.48 -6.98 22.51
N GLU A 434 42.06 -5.79 22.40
CA GLU A 434 41.51 -4.58 23.01
C GLU A 434 40.42 -3.93 22.17
N ILE A 435 39.49 -3.23 22.83
CA ILE A 435 38.51 -2.38 22.16
C ILE A 435 39.26 -1.18 21.54
N PRO A 436 39.23 -0.98 20.20
CA PRO A 436 39.99 0.09 19.57
C PRO A 436 39.53 1.46 20.04
N ARG A 437 40.46 2.29 20.51
CA ARG A 437 40.18 3.67 20.94
C ARG A 437 39.53 4.51 19.83
N GLU A 438 39.80 4.20 18.57
CA GLU A 438 39.25 4.88 17.40
C GLU A 438 37.73 4.80 17.33
N LEU A 439 37.08 3.84 18.01
CA LEU A 439 35.62 3.81 18.14
C LEU A 439 35.07 5.07 18.84
N SER A 440 35.87 5.83 19.59
CA SER A 440 35.46 7.11 20.18
C SER A 440 35.21 8.21 19.14
N ASN A 441 35.62 8.00 17.88
CA ASN A 441 35.37 8.94 16.79
C ASN A 441 33.95 8.83 16.22
N LEU A 442 33.19 7.80 16.60
CA LEU A 442 31.83 7.55 16.13
C LEU A 442 30.85 8.47 16.85
N ALA A 443 30.78 9.73 16.43
CA ALA A 443 30.02 10.78 17.13
C ALA A 443 28.49 10.57 17.13
N GLU A 444 27.95 9.86 16.14
CA GLU A 444 26.51 9.56 16.01
C GLU A 444 26.09 8.26 16.71
N LEU A 445 27.02 7.56 17.38
CA LEU A 445 26.77 6.25 17.95
C LEU A 445 25.83 6.33 19.17
N GLU A 446 24.66 5.70 19.05
CA GLU A 446 23.63 5.63 20.07
C GLU A 446 23.65 4.28 20.83
N LEU A 447 23.99 3.20 20.13
CA LEU A 447 24.00 1.86 20.72
C LEU A 447 25.25 1.09 20.31
N MET A 448 25.96 0.56 21.30
CA MET A 448 27.03 -0.40 21.07
C MET A 448 26.89 -1.62 21.99
N TRP A 449 26.85 -2.79 21.38
CA TRP A 449 26.77 -4.07 22.08
C TRP A 449 27.97 -4.95 21.75
N LEU A 450 28.84 -5.17 22.75
CA LEU A 450 30.07 -5.97 22.62
C LEU A 450 30.12 -7.18 23.58
N SER A 451 29.11 -7.36 24.44
CA SER A 451 29.09 -8.41 25.47
C SER A 451 29.30 -9.82 24.89
N GLU A 452 29.72 -10.75 25.75
CA GLU A 452 29.88 -12.17 25.38
C GLU A 452 30.89 -12.34 24.22
N ASN A 453 32.08 -11.77 24.39
CA ASN A 453 33.28 -11.93 23.56
C ASN A 453 34.51 -12.19 24.47
N GLU A 454 35.65 -12.47 23.85
CA GLU A 454 36.96 -12.69 24.49
C GLU A 454 37.83 -11.41 24.51
N LEU A 455 37.19 -10.23 24.53
CA LEU A 455 37.86 -8.92 24.52
C LEU A 455 38.58 -8.66 25.85
N GLN A 456 39.72 -7.98 25.76
CA GLN A 456 40.61 -7.66 26.88
C GLN A 456 40.88 -6.15 26.95
N GLY A 457 41.60 -5.71 27.99
CA GLY A 457 41.98 -4.30 28.17
C GLY A 457 40.98 -3.48 28.99
N MET A 458 41.41 -2.29 29.41
CA MET A 458 40.56 -1.36 30.15
C MET A 458 39.53 -0.73 29.20
N ILE A 459 38.25 -0.69 29.60
CA ILE A 459 37.27 0.22 29.00
C ILE A 459 37.72 1.64 29.39
N ILE A 460 38.67 2.21 28.66
CA ILE A 460 39.12 3.58 28.87
C ILE A 460 37.94 4.47 28.49
N ASN A 461 37.22 4.98 29.50
CA ASN A 461 36.32 6.14 29.46
C ASN A 461 35.53 6.39 28.16
N PHE A 462 35.04 5.33 27.50
CA PHE A 462 34.11 5.49 26.37
C PHE A 462 32.89 6.29 26.81
N LEU A 463 32.41 6.05 28.03
CA LEU A 463 31.24 6.71 28.63
C LEU A 463 31.41 8.21 28.93
N GLN A 464 32.62 8.80 28.88
CA GLN A 464 32.80 10.25 29.10
C GLN A 464 32.54 11.09 27.84
N PHE A 465 32.47 10.49 26.64
CA PHE A 465 32.33 11.20 25.37
C PHE A 465 30.92 11.13 24.75
N TYR A 466 30.01 10.33 25.32
CA TYR A 466 28.67 10.12 24.76
C TYR A 466 27.57 10.75 25.59
N SER A 467 26.61 11.36 24.90
CA SER A 467 25.46 12.01 25.52
C SER A 467 24.58 11.02 26.29
N SER A 468 23.77 11.53 27.22
CA SER A 468 22.92 10.79 28.15
C SER A 468 21.85 9.87 27.53
N SER A 469 21.79 9.74 26.21
CA SER A 469 20.85 8.89 25.47
C SER A 469 21.44 7.59 24.93
N ALA A 470 22.76 7.39 24.99
CA ALA A 470 23.40 6.21 24.44
C ALA A 470 23.37 5.01 25.40
N CYS A 471 22.98 3.82 24.91
CA CYS A 471 22.90 2.60 25.71
C CYS A 471 24.06 1.65 25.35
N PHE A 472 24.97 1.44 26.30
CA PHE A 472 26.13 0.58 26.12
C PHE A 472 25.97 -0.69 26.96
N CYS A 473 25.94 -1.84 26.29
CA CYS A 473 25.99 -3.14 26.96
C CYS A 473 27.37 -3.76 26.72
N ILE A 474 28.23 -3.65 27.72
CA ILE A 474 29.56 -4.27 27.75
C ILE A 474 29.62 -5.12 29.03
N HIS A 475 29.15 -6.37 28.94
CA HIS A 475 29.33 -7.36 29.98
C HIS A 475 30.29 -8.43 29.47
N SER A 476 31.58 -8.22 29.72
CA SER A 476 32.61 -9.26 29.75
C SER A 476 33.73 -8.77 30.66
N PHE A 477 33.72 -9.19 31.92
CA PHE A 477 34.93 -9.25 32.74
C PHE A 477 34.83 -10.51 33.59
N VAL A 478 35.55 -11.55 33.19
CA VAL A 478 36.10 -12.52 34.14
C VAL A 478 37.44 -11.93 34.57
N HIS A 479 37.65 -11.87 35.89
CA HIS A 479 38.81 -11.32 36.57
C HIS A 479 40.16 -11.79 36.04
#